data_AF-A0AAF0FB33-F1
#
_entry.id   AF-A0AAF0FB33-F1
#
_cell.length_a   1.000
_cell.length_b   1.000
_cell.length_c   1.000
_cell.angle_alpha   90.00
_cell.angle_beta   90.00
_cell.angle_gamma   90.00
#
_symmetry.space_group_name_H-M   'P 1'
#
loop_
_entity.id
_entity.type
_entity.pdbx_description
1 polymer ?
#
loop_
_entity_poly.entity_id
_entity_poly.type
_entity_poly.pdbx_seq_one_letter_code
_entity_poly.pdbx_strand_id
1 'polypeptide(L)'
;MRNPVGEPLNLIISSESSPDMLQPEGFLVWATALGFGVSCLGQGNSEGFMYANLGTENPNVRQGSLSGNNGVMRWNYGLPEIGTCRETIQGGNHFRWFTQHTRQAGTAIFIASSIELGLDSAHSVSSNGYNLGRDSIVELATDKNGIEWEGNKFNASVKWVEAGRLLNATSENINHPEVAPTNGTAIDGRVAVLYVNTIKRNYGGRNETTSGAARASYPLALMMTTSAVVVITNLAV
;
A
#
# COMPACT_ATOMS: atom_id res chain seq x y z
N MET A 1 2.82 2.00 -31.44
CA MET A 1 3.20 1.36 -30.16
C MET A 1 1.91 1.13 -29.38
N ARG A 2 1.56 -0.13 -29.08
CA ARG A 2 0.40 -0.42 -28.22
C ARG A 2 0.65 0.26 -26.89
N ASN A 3 -0.26 1.12 -26.44
CA ASN A 3 -0.31 1.51 -25.05
C ASN A 3 -0.50 0.18 -24.28
N PRO A 4 0.39 -0.22 -23.36
CA PRO A 4 0.14 -1.42 -22.57
C PRO A 4 -1.20 -1.20 -21.86
N VAL A 5 -2.13 -2.10 -22.12
CA VAL A 5 -3.47 -2.02 -21.58
C VAL A 5 -3.37 -2.17 -20.06
N GLY A 6 -4.12 -1.39 -19.29
CA GLY A 6 -4.05 -1.42 -17.83
C GLY A 6 -4.68 -2.68 -17.23
N GLU A 7 -4.22 -3.06 -16.04
CA GLU A 7 -4.95 -3.99 -15.18
C GLU A 7 -6.21 -3.29 -14.62
N PRO A 8 -7.33 -4.01 -14.43
CA PRO A 8 -8.58 -3.45 -13.97
C PRO A 8 -8.49 -3.04 -12.49
N LEU A 9 -8.82 -1.79 -12.17
CA LEU A 9 -8.97 -1.31 -10.79
C LEU A 9 -10.29 -1.83 -10.19
N ASN A 10 -10.28 -3.10 -9.81
CA ASN A 10 -11.46 -3.88 -9.42
C ASN A 10 -11.77 -3.84 -7.90
N LEU A 11 -10.96 -3.12 -7.12
CA LEU A 11 -11.10 -2.91 -5.68
C LEU A 11 -10.82 -1.45 -5.31
N ILE A 12 -11.56 -0.94 -4.31
CA ILE A 12 -11.38 0.40 -3.74
C ILE A 12 -11.41 0.29 -2.21
N ILE A 13 -10.41 0.85 -1.53
CA ILE A 13 -10.50 1.19 -0.11
C ILE A 13 -11.08 2.60 -0.01
N SER A 14 -12.27 2.68 0.57
CA SER A 14 -13.04 3.92 0.70
C SER A 14 -12.28 4.95 1.55
N SER A 15 -12.46 6.24 1.23
CA SER A 15 -11.96 7.36 2.03
C SER A 15 -12.62 7.49 3.40
N GLU A 16 -13.71 6.75 3.62
CA GLU A 16 -14.37 6.60 4.93
C GLU A 16 -13.71 5.53 5.81
N SER A 17 -12.66 4.85 5.33
CA SER A 17 -11.85 3.92 6.13
C SER A 17 -11.06 4.67 7.21
N SER A 18 -10.50 3.93 8.18
CA SER A 18 -9.69 4.54 9.24
C SER A 18 -8.54 5.40 8.69
N PRO A 19 -8.25 6.58 9.27
CA PRO A 19 -7.24 7.49 8.70
C PRO A 19 -5.84 6.89 8.56
N ASP A 20 -5.43 5.98 9.46
CA ASP A 20 -4.14 5.30 9.36
C ASP A 20 -4.08 4.32 8.19
N MET A 21 -5.21 3.67 7.87
CA MET A 21 -5.35 2.76 6.74
C MET A 21 -5.11 3.45 5.39
N LEU A 22 -5.44 4.75 5.31
CA LEU A 22 -5.24 5.58 4.13
C LEU A 22 -3.80 6.10 3.98
N GLN A 23 -2.91 5.79 4.93
CA GLN A 23 -1.48 6.04 4.83
C GLN A 23 -0.74 4.80 4.30
N PRO A 24 0.36 4.96 3.55
CA PRO A 24 1.14 3.83 3.02
C PRO A 24 1.51 2.79 4.10
N GLU A 25 1.93 3.22 5.29
CA GLU A 25 2.36 2.33 6.35
C GLU A 25 1.18 1.54 6.97
N GLY A 26 0.01 2.17 7.13
CA GLY A 26 -1.19 1.47 7.58
C GLY A 26 -1.69 0.48 6.54
N PHE A 27 -1.73 0.91 5.28
CA PHE A 27 -2.11 0.06 4.15
C PHE A 27 -1.23 -1.19 4.05
N LEU A 28 0.09 -1.03 4.14
CA LEU A 28 1.01 -2.16 4.04
C LEU A 28 0.85 -3.14 5.22
N VAL A 29 0.58 -2.66 6.44
CA VAL A 29 0.31 -3.58 7.56
C VAL A 29 -1.02 -4.30 7.40
N TRP A 30 -2.06 -3.65 6.89
CA TRP A 30 -3.32 -4.30 6.55
C TRP A 30 -3.14 -5.35 5.46
N ALA A 31 -2.38 -5.05 4.40
CA ALA A 31 -2.04 -6.00 3.35
C ALA A 31 -1.29 -7.22 3.93
N THR A 32 -0.37 -7.00 4.88
CA THR A 32 0.29 -8.09 5.60
C THR A 32 -0.67 -8.93 6.42
N ALA A 33 -1.64 -8.31 7.12
CA ALA A 33 -2.68 -9.01 7.86
C ALA A 33 -3.62 -9.83 6.97
N LEU A 34 -3.80 -9.44 5.70
CA LEU A 34 -4.50 -10.26 4.71
C LEU A 34 -3.70 -11.47 4.25
N GLY A 35 -2.39 -11.54 4.51
CA GLY A 35 -1.51 -12.58 3.97
C GLY A 35 -0.78 -12.17 2.69
N PHE A 36 -0.62 -10.88 2.43
CA PHE A 36 0.21 -10.38 1.33
C PHE A 36 1.54 -9.84 1.86
N GLY A 37 2.54 -9.75 0.99
CA GLY A 37 3.80 -9.12 1.32
C GLY A 37 4.36 -8.40 0.10
N VAL A 38 5.29 -7.49 0.36
CA VAL A 38 5.99 -6.80 -0.71
C VAL A 38 6.76 -7.82 -1.55
N SER A 39 6.66 -7.72 -2.88
CA SER A 39 7.34 -8.63 -3.80
C SER A 39 8.83 -8.80 -3.48
N CYS A 40 9.28 -10.05 -3.31
CA CYS A 40 10.64 -10.42 -2.91
C CYS A 40 11.69 -10.23 -4.02
N LEU A 41 11.36 -10.52 -5.28
CA LEU A 41 12.29 -10.30 -6.42
C LEU A 41 12.28 -8.86 -6.94
N GLY A 42 11.84 -7.93 -6.08
CA GLY A 42 11.92 -6.50 -6.31
C GLY A 42 10.69 -5.91 -7.00
N GLN A 43 10.55 -4.61 -6.80
CA GLN A 43 9.71 -3.69 -7.58
C GLN A 43 10.51 -3.17 -8.78
N GLY A 44 11.38 -4.02 -9.32
CA GLY A 44 12.82 -3.75 -9.41
C GLY A 44 13.35 -3.14 -10.71
N ASN A 45 12.50 -2.56 -11.55
CA ASN A 45 12.96 -1.69 -12.63
C ASN A 45 11.94 -0.59 -12.90
N SER A 46 12.41 0.59 -13.29
CA SER A 46 11.56 1.71 -13.67
C SER A 46 10.57 1.38 -14.81
N GLU A 47 10.85 0.30 -15.54
CA GLU A 47 10.05 -0.23 -16.63
C GLU A 47 8.81 -1.04 -16.16
N GLY A 48 8.82 -1.54 -14.92
CA GLY A 48 7.72 -2.32 -14.34
C GLY A 48 6.67 -1.50 -13.58
N PHE A 49 6.83 -0.18 -13.50
CA PHE A 49 5.86 0.70 -12.85
C PHE A 49 4.63 0.91 -13.73
N MET A 50 3.47 0.67 -13.15
CA MET A 50 2.19 1.04 -13.73
C MET A 50 1.73 2.38 -13.17
N TYR A 51 0.94 3.07 -14.00
CA TYR A 51 0.28 4.31 -13.68
C TYR A 51 -1.23 4.18 -13.91
N ALA A 52 -2.01 4.87 -13.10
CA ALA A 52 -3.46 4.91 -13.21
C ALA A 52 -3.95 6.34 -13.36
N ASN A 53 -4.96 6.53 -14.21
CA ASN A 53 -5.74 7.76 -14.21
C ASN A 53 -6.92 7.58 -13.25
N LEU A 54 -6.86 8.26 -12.10
CA LEU A 54 -7.89 8.23 -11.06
C LEU A 54 -8.75 9.50 -11.09
N GLY A 55 -8.89 10.13 -12.25
CA GLY A 55 -9.70 11.33 -12.46
C GLY A 55 -8.89 12.62 -12.56
N THR A 56 -9.57 13.76 -12.71
CA THR A 56 -8.97 15.06 -13.09
C THR A 56 -7.89 15.55 -12.12
N GLU A 57 -8.06 15.34 -10.81
CA GLU A 57 -7.05 15.71 -9.80
C GLU A 57 -5.91 14.68 -9.70
N ASN A 58 -6.05 13.51 -10.35
CA ASN A 58 -5.16 12.36 -10.23
C ASN A 58 -4.92 11.68 -11.60
N PRO A 59 -4.51 12.41 -12.66
CA PRO A 59 -4.51 11.88 -14.03
C PRO A 59 -3.40 10.85 -14.31
N ASN A 60 -2.36 10.80 -13.46
CA ASN A 60 -1.19 9.94 -13.65
C ASN A 60 -0.60 9.50 -12.31
N VAL A 61 -1.35 8.69 -11.56
CA VAL A 61 -0.96 8.16 -10.25
C VAL A 61 -0.04 6.96 -10.44
N ARG A 62 1.18 7.05 -9.92
CA ARG A 62 2.11 5.92 -9.89
C ARG A 62 1.68 4.92 -8.82
N GLN A 63 1.82 3.62 -9.11
CA GLN A 63 1.57 2.57 -8.12
C GLN A 63 2.43 2.72 -6.86
N GLY A 64 1.97 2.21 -5.72
CA GLY A 64 2.75 2.12 -4.48
C GLY A 64 2.76 3.38 -3.62
N SER A 65 3.73 3.45 -2.71
CA SER A 65 3.99 4.64 -1.90
C SER A 65 4.47 5.82 -2.76
N LEU A 66 4.65 7.01 -2.19
CA LEU A 66 5.05 8.23 -2.94
C LEU A 66 6.30 8.04 -3.82
N SER A 67 7.21 7.13 -3.45
CA SER A 67 8.42 6.79 -4.24
C SER A 67 8.18 5.71 -5.29
N GLY A 68 6.94 5.26 -5.46
CA GLY A 68 6.45 4.11 -6.23
C GLY A 68 6.94 2.75 -5.76
N ASN A 69 7.59 2.73 -4.60
CA ASN A 69 8.02 1.51 -3.96
C ASN A 69 6.82 0.84 -3.27
N ASN A 70 6.95 -0.45 -2.99
CA ASN A 70 5.97 -1.35 -2.38
C ASN A 70 4.64 -1.42 -3.13
N GLY A 71 4.62 -1.04 -4.42
CA GLY A 71 3.40 -1.01 -5.25
C GLY A 71 2.93 -2.34 -5.79
N VAL A 72 3.68 -3.42 -5.57
CA VAL A 72 3.35 -4.79 -5.97
C VAL A 72 3.29 -5.66 -4.72
N MET A 73 2.10 -6.19 -4.46
CA MET A 73 1.82 -7.08 -3.35
C MET A 73 1.56 -8.48 -3.88
N ARG A 74 2.20 -9.46 -3.25
CA ARG A 74 2.13 -10.88 -3.63
C ARG A 74 1.68 -11.70 -2.42
N TRP A 75 0.91 -12.74 -2.66
CA TRP A 75 0.49 -13.67 -1.61
C TRP A 75 1.71 -14.21 -0.88
N ASN A 76 1.75 -14.06 0.44
CA ASN A 76 2.92 -14.40 1.23
C ASN A 76 2.83 -15.80 1.86
N TYR A 77 1.77 -16.58 1.58
CA TYR A 77 1.60 -17.94 2.13
C TYR A 77 1.68 -18.02 3.67
N GLY A 78 1.32 -16.94 4.38
CA GLY A 78 1.42 -16.84 5.84
C GLY A 78 2.84 -16.56 6.35
N LEU A 79 3.80 -16.27 5.47
CA LEU A 79 5.20 -16.00 5.79
C LEU A 79 5.66 -14.71 5.09
N PRO A 80 5.42 -13.51 5.64
CA PRO A 80 5.70 -12.23 4.97
C PRO A 80 7.14 -12.05 4.49
N GLU A 81 8.11 -12.66 5.17
CA GLU A 81 9.55 -12.50 4.92
C GLU A 81 10.09 -13.42 3.81
N ILE A 82 9.48 -14.58 3.59
CA ILE A 82 10.00 -15.65 2.69
C ILE A 82 8.96 -16.10 1.68
N GLY A 83 7.69 -16.03 2.04
CA GLY A 83 6.60 -16.59 1.25
C GLY A 83 6.23 -15.79 0.01
N THR A 84 6.58 -14.50 -0.06
CA THR A 84 6.48 -13.74 -1.32
C THR A 84 7.51 -14.20 -2.36
N CYS A 85 8.65 -14.76 -1.93
CA CYS A 85 9.59 -15.43 -2.83
C CYS A 85 9.07 -16.79 -3.30
N ARG A 86 8.30 -17.51 -2.46
CA ARG A 86 7.61 -18.74 -2.84
C ARG A 86 6.49 -18.49 -3.85
N GLU A 87 5.75 -17.39 -3.70
CA GLU A 87 4.71 -16.98 -4.65
C GLU A 87 5.28 -16.71 -6.03
N THR A 88 6.47 -16.11 -6.13
CA THR A 88 7.15 -16.00 -7.42
C THR A 88 7.25 -17.37 -8.12
N ILE A 89 7.49 -18.44 -7.37
CA ILE A 89 7.67 -19.78 -7.93
C ILE A 89 6.31 -20.47 -8.18
N GLN A 90 5.33 -20.26 -7.30
CA GLN A 90 4.09 -21.05 -7.26
C GLN A 90 2.86 -20.35 -7.87
N GLY A 91 2.90 -19.04 -8.05
CA GLY A 91 1.72 -18.21 -8.35
C GLY A 91 0.91 -17.93 -7.09
N GLY A 92 -0.16 -17.16 -7.21
CA GLY A 92 -0.97 -16.75 -6.07
C GLY A 92 -1.76 -15.47 -6.34
N ASN A 93 -2.41 -14.97 -5.29
CA ASN A 93 -3.06 -13.67 -5.37
C ASN A 93 -2.00 -12.56 -5.42
N HIS A 94 -2.19 -11.64 -6.35
CA HIS A 94 -1.32 -10.53 -6.65
C HIS A 94 -2.18 -9.27 -6.75
N PHE A 95 -1.65 -8.15 -6.28
CA PHE A 95 -2.26 -6.87 -6.59
C PHE A 95 -1.28 -5.71 -6.65
N ARG A 96 -1.68 -4.70 -7.41
CA ARG A 96 -1.10 -3.36 -7.42
C ARG A 96 -2.04 -2.38 -6.75
N TRP A 97 -1.51 -1.31 -6.19
CA TRP A 97 -2.31 -0.30 -5.50
C TRP A 97 -1.87 1.12 -5.85
N PHE A 98 -2.83 2.04 -5.81
CA PHE A 98 -2.69 3.43 -6.24
C PHE A 98 -3.48 4.35 -5.31
N THR A 99 -2.87 5.43 -4.84
CA THR A 99 -3.54 6.36 -3.93
C THR A 99 -4.13 7.54 -4.67
N GLN A 100 -5.44 7.74 -4.54
CA GLN A 100 -6.14 8.92 -5.03
C GLN A 100 -6.23 9.96 -3.91
N HIS A 101 -5.97 11.22 -4.24
CA HIS A 101 -6.23 12.35 -3.35
C HIS A 101 -7.12 13.38 -4.04
N THR A 102 -8.29 13.65 -3.46
CA THR A 102 -9.22 14.66 -3.99
C THR A 102 -9.54 15.69 -2.93
N ARG A 103 -9.82 16.93 -3.34
CA ARG A 103 -10.23 17.98 -2.41
C ARG A 103 -11.60 17.71 -1.76
N GLN A 104 -12.48 17.04 -2.50
CA GLN A 104 -13.88 16.86 -2.09
C GLN A 104 -14.10 15.57 -1.30
N ALA A 105 -13.51 14.46 -1.72
CA ALA A 105 -13.77 13.13 -1.16
C ALA A 105 -12.61 12.61 -0.29
N GLY A 106 -11.51 13.35 -0.16
CA GLY A 106 -10.35 12.93 0.62
C GLY A 106 -9.47 11.91 -0.11
N THR A 107 -8.90 10.98 0.66
CA THR A 107 -7.94 9.97 0.17
C THR A 107 -8.61 8.61 0.02
N ALA A 108 -8.48 7.96 -1.13
CA ALA A 108 -8.91 6.57 -1.34
C ALA A 108 -7.77 5.76 -1.96
N ILE A 109 -7.81 4.43 -1.81
CA ILE A 109 -6.81 3.53 -2.42
C ILE A 109 -7.49 2.65 -3.45
N PHE A 110 -7.05 2.69 -4.69
CA PHE A 110 -7.51 1.85 -5.78
C PHE A 110 -6.57 0.67 -5.94
N ILE A 111 -7.13 -0.52 -6.15
CA ILE A 111 -6.38 -1.77 -6.21
C ILE A 111 -6.74 -2.50 -7.51
N ALA A 112 -5.72 -2.98 -8.22
CA ALA A 112 -5.85 -3.93 -9.31
C ALA A 112 -5.40 -5.30 -8.82
N SER A 113 -6.35 -6.20 -8.58
CA SER A 113 -6.08 -7.55 -8.08
C SER A 113 -6.31 -8.62 -9.14
N SER A 114 -5.44 -9.62 -9.14
CA SER A 114 -5.49 -10.81 -10.00
C SER A 114 -4.94 -12.04 -9.27
N ILE A 115 -5.32 -13.23 -9.71
CA ILE A 115 -4.54 -14.45 -9.45
C ILE A 115 -3.54 -14.64 -10.59
N GLU A 116 -2.25 -14.64 -10.28
CA GLU A 116 -1.16 -14.94 -11.22
C GLU A 116 -0.71 -16.40 -11.08
N LEU A 117 -0.28 -16.99 -12.20
CA LEU A 117 0.39 -18.28 -12.24
C LEU A 117 1.87 -18.13 -11.82
N GLY A 118 2.53 -19.24 -11.51
CA GLY A 118 3.94 -19.23 -11.13
C GLY A 118 4.90 -18.87 -12.26
N LEU A 119 6.19 -18.85 -11.93
CA LEU A 119 7.28 -18.50 -12.85
C LEU A 119 7.30 -19.35 -14.13
N ASP A 120 6.93 -20.63 -14.05
CA ASP A 120 6.87 -21.55 -15.20
C ASP A 120 5.87 -21.09 -16.28
N SER A 121 4.92 -20.23 -15.90
CA SER A 121 3.96 -19.57 -16.78
C SER A 121 4.19 -18.06 -16.90
N ALA A 122 5.41 -17.62 -16.58
CA ALA A 122 5.87 -16.23 -16.63
C ALA A 122 4.94 -15.23 -15.92
N HIS A 123 4.35 -15.61 -14.80
CA HIS A 123 3.39 -14.77 -14.05
C HIS A 123 2.16 -14.34 -14.84
N SER A 124 1.74 -15.12 -15.83
CA SER A 124 0.49 -14.85 -16.54
C SER A 124 -0.70 -14.90 -15.58
N VAL A 125 -1.69 -14.05 -15.84
CA VAL A 125 -2.94 -14.07 -15.09
C VAL A 125 -3.66 -15.39 -15.38
N SER A 126 -4.13 -16.06 -14.32
CA SER A 126 -4.89 -17.31 -14.44
C SER A 126 -6.27 -17.08 -15.06
N SER A 127 -6.92 -18.14 -15.56
CA SER A 127 -8.29 -18.03 -16.07
C SER A 127 -9.23 -17.48 -14.99
N ASN A 128 -10.05 -16.49 -15.36
CA ASN A 128 -10.90 -15.73 -14.44
C ASN A 128 -10.13 -15.02 -13.30
N GLY A 129 -8.82 -14.82 -13.45
CA GLY A 129 -7.91 -14.42 -12.39
C GLY A 129 -8.23 -13.05 -11.78
N TYR A 130 -8.73 -12.09 -12.57
CA TYR A 130 -9.12 -10.77 -12.05
C TYR A 130 -10.30 -10.86 -11.07
N ASN A 131 -11.33 -11.63 -11.41
CA ASN A 131 -12.50 -11.78 -10.54
C ASN A 131 -12.14 -12.61 -9.30
N LEU A 132 -11.38 -13.71 -9.48
CA LEU A 132 -10.95 -14.57 -8.37
C LEU A 132 -10.03 -13.84 -7.39
N GLY A 133 -9.09 -13.03 -7.89
CA GLY A 133 -8.16 -12.26 -7.05
C GLY A 133 -8.91 -11.27 -6.16
N ARG A 134 -9.82 -10.49 -6.76
CA ARG A 134 -10.69 -9.57 -6.05
C ARG A 134 -11.53 -10.27 -5.00
N ASP A 135 -12.25 -11.32 -5.40
CA ASP A 135 -13.23 -11.98 -4.53
C ASP A 135 -12.52 -12.63 -3.33
N SER A 136 -11.33 -13.19 -3.54
CA SER A 136 -10.47 -13.72 -2.46
C SER A 136 -10.02 -12.64 -1.46
N ILE A 137 -9.64 -11.44 -1.93
CA ILE A 137 -9.30 -10.32 -1.02
C ILE A 137 -10.52 -9.89 -0.21
N VAL A 138 -11.70 -9.78 -0.85
CA VAL A 138 -12.95 -9.40 -0.17
C VAL A 138 -13.32 -10.42 0.90
N GLU A 139 -13.22 -11.72 0.58
CA GLU A 139 -13.51 -12.80 1.53
C GLU A 139 -12.63 -12.71 2.77
N LEU A 140 -11.31 -12.57 2.59
CA LEU A 140 -10.36 -12.43 3.71
C LEU A 140 -10.59 -11.14 4.51
N ALA A 141 -10.77 -10.01 3.83
CA ALA A 141 -10.92 -8.71 4.49
C ALA A 141 -12.22 -8.61 5.32
N THR A 142 -13.26 -9.34 4.92
CA THR A 142 -14.59 -9.31 5.56
C THR A 142 -14.85 -10.49 6.49
N ASP A 143 -13.81 -11.23 6.89
CA ASP A 143 -13.94 -12.27 7.92
C ASP A 143 -14.59 -11.69 9.19
N LYS A 144 -15.61 -12.38 9.69
CA LYS A 144 -16.40 -11.96 10.86
C LYS A 144 -15.58 -11.79 12.14
N ASN A 145 -14.43 -12.46 12.23
CA ASN A 145 -13.51 -12.39 13.37
C ASN A 145 -12.47 -11.27 13.18
N GLY A 146 -12.47 -10.61 12.03
CA GLY A 146 -11.43 -9.69 11.61
C GLY A 146 -10.14 -10.40 11.19
N ILE A 147 -9.16 -9.60 10.79
CA ILE A 147 -7.81 -10.06 10.44
C ILE A 147 -6.79 -9.42 11.40
N GLU A 148 -5.69 -10.12 11.65
CA GLU A 148 -4.68 -9.69 12.60
C GLU A 148 -3.26 -9.99 12.12
N TRP A 149 -2.36 -9.04 12.33
CA TRP A 149 -0.92 -9.22 12.18
C TRP A 149 -0.16 -8.49 13.29
N GLU A 150 0.66 -9.23 14.05
CA GLU A 150 1.51 -8.68 15.13
C GLU A 150 0.74 -7.75 16.10
N GLY A 151 -0.48 -8.12 16.47
CA GLY A 151 -1.32 -7.34 17.38
C GLY A 151 -2.03 -6.13 16.75
N ASN A 152 -1.86 -5.90 15.45
CA ASN A 152 -2.68 -4.99 14.65
C ASN A 152 -3.94 -5.72 14.20
N LYS A 153 -5.11 -5.19 14.54
CA LYS A 153 -6.40 -5.83 14.25
C LYS A 153 -7.24 -4.95 13.35
N PHE A 154 -7.86 -5.56 12.35
CA PHE A 154 -8.72 -4.89 11.39
C PHE A 154 -10.03 -5.65 11.21
N ASN A 155 -11.09 -4.92 10.86
CA ASN A 155 -12.27 -5.51 10.21
C ASN A 155 -12.63 -4.68 8.98
N ALA A 156 -13.39 -5.27 8.07
CA ALA A 156 -13.94 -4.53 6.95
C ALA A 156 -15.37 -4.94 6.64
N SER A 157 -16.07 -4.04 5.97
CA SER A 157 -17.30 -4.36 5.24
C SER A 157 -17.12 -4.06 3.76
N VAL A 158 -17.91 -4.69 2.91
CA VAL A 158 -17.88 -4.50 1.46
C VAL A 158 -19.20 -3.96 0.94
N LYS A 159 -19.11 -3.01 0.02
CA LYS A 159 -20.22 -2.63 -0.86
C LYS A 159 -19.83 -2.94 -2.30
N TRP A 160 -20.68 -3.69 -2.98
CA TRP A 160 -20.50 -3.99 -4.40
C TRP A 160 -21.07 -2.87 -5.27
N VAL A 161 -20.27 -2.45 -6.25
CA VAL A 161 -20.71 -1.58 -7.33
C VAL A 161 -20.89 -2.44 -8.56
N GLU A 162 -22.11 -2.43 -9.09
CA GLU A 162 -22.50 -3.22 -10.25
C GLU A 162 -21.74 -2.83 -11.52
N ALA A 163 -21.62 -3.79 -12.45
CA ALA A 163 -21.07 -3.56 -13.77
C ALA A 163 -21.82 -2.43 -14.51
N GLY A 164 -21.08 -1.71 -15.36
CA GLY A 164 -21.61 -0.54 -16.08
C GLY A 164 -21.55 0.77 -15.33
N ARG A 165 -21.14 0.76 -14.05
CA ARG A 165 -21.04 1.97 -13.22
C ARG A 165 -19.62 2.51 -13.13
N LEU A 166 -18.68 1.64 -12.75
CA LEU A 166 -17.25 1.97 -12.67
C LEU A 166 -16.45 1.20 -13.73
N LEU A 167 -16.73 -0.10 -13.88
CA LEU A 167 -16.16 -0.95 -14.92
C LEU A 167 -17.28 -1.67 -15.68
N ASN A 168 -17.06 -1.96 -16.96
CA ASN A 168 -17.94 -2.81 -17.75
C ASN A 168 -17.51 -4.28 -17.64
N ALA A 169 -18.46 -5.21 -17.77
CA ALA A 169 -18.11 -6.60 -18.03
C ALA A 169 -17.56 -6.68 -19.47
N THR A 170 -16.25 -6.90 -19.61
CA THR A 170 -15.59 -6.87 -20.92
C THR A 170 -14.23 -7.55 -20.90
N SER A 171 -13.74 -7.91 -22.09
CA SER A 171 -12.33 -8.23 -22.33
C SER A 171 -11.65 -7.15 -23.18
N GLU A 172 -12.42 -6.20 -23.72
CA GLU A 172 -11.88 -5.12 -24.55
C GLU A 172 -11.11 -4.13 -23.71
N ASN A 173 -9.89 -3.79 -24.14
CA ASN A 173 -9.01 -2.87 -23.42
C ASN A 173 -8.79 -3.26 -21.95
N ILE A 174 -8.75 -4.57 -21.67
CA ILE A 174 -8.27 -5.15 -20.42
C ILE A 174 -6.92 -5.83 -20.70
N ASN A 175 -5.95 -5.67 -19.80
CA ASN A 175 -4.72 -6.46 -19.89
C ASN A 175 -5.06 -7.96 -19.79
N HIS A 176 -4.34 -8.82 -20.50
CA HIS A 176 -4.61 -10.26 -20.54
C HIS A 176 -6.08 -10.64 -20.86
N PRO A 177 -6.67 -10.20 -22.00
CA PRO A 177 -8.05 -10.55 -22.35
C PRO A 177 -8.28 -12.06 -22.54
N GLU A 178 -7.22 -12.81 -22.83
CA GLU A 178 -7.21 -14.26 -23.00
C GLU A 178 -7.59 -15.05 -21.74
N VAL A 179 -7.60 -14.41 -20.57
CA VAL A 179 -7.98 -15.07 -19.30
C VAL A 179 -9.49 -15.18 -19.11
N ALA A 180 -10.26 -14.63 -20.04
CA ALA A 180 -11.71 -14.80 -20.07
C ALA A 180 -12.08 -16.31 -20.10
N PRO A 181 -13.03 -16.75 -19.26
CA PRO A 181 -13.53 -18.12 -19.34
C PRO A 181 -14.31 -18.34 -20.64
N THR A 182 -14.51 -19.60 -21.05
CA THR A 182 -15.12 -19.98 -22.35
C THR A 182 -16.43 -19.26 -22.69
N ASN A 183 -17.24 -18.91 -21.70
CA ASN A 183 -18.52 -18.21 -21.87
C ASN A 183 -18.59 -16.91 -21.04
N GLY A 184 -17.48 -16.19 -20.89
CA GLY A 184 -17.45 -14.95 -20.13
C GLY A 184 -16.42 -13.94 -20.63
N THR A 185 -16.22 -12.91 -19.82
CA THR A 185 -15.29 -11.81 -20.08
C THR A 185 -14.14 -11.86 -19.08
N ALA A 186 -13.03 -11.20 -19.41
CA ALA A 186 -11.85 -11.14 -18.53
C ALA A 186 -12.18 -10.53 -17.15
N ILE A 187 -13.08 -9.54 -17.13
CA ILE A 187 -13.68 -9.01 -15.91
C ILE A 187 -15.21 -9.07 -15.97
N ASP A 188 -15.85 -9.28 -14.83
CA ASP A 188 -17.32 -9.23 -14.69
C ASP A 188 -17.86 -7.79 -14.53
N GLY A 189 -16.97 -6.80 -14.46
CA GLY A 189 -17.29 -5.38 -14.31
C GLY A 189 -17.67 -4.93 -12.90
N ARG A 190 -17.81 -5.85 -11.92
CA ARG A 190 -18.09 -5.48 -10.53
C ARG A 190 -16.85 -4.88 -9.87
N VAL A 191 -17.06 -3.87 -9.04
CA VAL A 191 -16.00 -3.28 -8.21
C VAL A 191 -16.38 -3.42 -6.74
N ALA A 192 -15.47 -3.95 -5.93
CA ALA A 192 -15.66 -4.03 -4.49
C ALA A 192 -15.13 -2.76 -3.82
N VAL A 193 -15.99 -2.09 -3.03
CA VAL A 193 -15.61 -0.96 -2.18
C VAL A 193 -15.54 -1.45 -0.74
N LEU A 194 -14.33 -1.50 -0.19
CA LEU A 194 -14.06 -1.88 1.19
C LEU A 194 -14.05 -0.66 2.11
N TYR A 195 -14.69 -0.81 3.26
CA TYR A 195 -14.64 0.14 4.38
C TYR A 195 -13.87 -0.55 5.51
N VAL A 196 -12.60 -0.20 5.65
CA VAL A 196 -11.67 -0.89 6.55
C VAL A 196 -11.51 -0.09 7.84
N ASN A 197 -11.75 -0.75 8.98
CA ASN A 197 -11.52 -0.16 10.29
C ASN A 197 -10.30 -0.77 10.96
N THR A 198 -9.38 0.09 11.40
CA THR A 198 -8.30 -0.29 12.31
C THR A 198 -8.87 -0.37 13.72
N ILE A 199 -9.10 -1.59 14.20
CA ILE A 199 -9.62 -1.85 15.56
C ILE A 199 -8.53 -1.60 16.60
N LYS A 200 -7.30 -2.03 16.28
CA LYS A 200 -6.14 -1.87 17.14
C LYS A 200 -4.90 -1.66 16.29
N ARG A 201 -4.13 -0.63 16.61
CA ARG A 201 -2.78 -0.46 16.07
C ARG A 201 -1.76 -0.81 17.15
N ASN A 202 -0.84 -1.70 16.81
CA ASN A 202 0.36 -1.99 17.58
C ASN A 202 1.53 -1.28 16.90
N TYR A 203 2.05 -0.23 17.54
CA TYR A 203 3.20 0.51 17.04
C TYR A 203 4.55 -0.14 17.41
N GLY A 204 4.52 -1.29 18.12
CA GLY A 204 5.67 -1.79 18.87
C GLY A 204 5.96 -0.83 20.04
N GLY A 205 6.39 -1.34 21.19
CA GLY A 205 6.71 -0.48 22.34
C GLY A 205 7.85 0.50 22.04
N ARG A 206 7.55 1.67 21.46
CA ARG A 206 8.20 2.89 21.88
C ARG A 206 7.74 3.10 23.31
N ASN A 207 8.60 2.77 24.27
CA ASN A 207 8.49 3.38 25.58
C ASN A 207 8.39 4.88 25.32
N GLU A 208 7.21 5.46 25.54
CA GLU A 208 7.12 6.83 25.99
C GLU A 208 7.80 6.86 27.36
N THR A 209 9.14 6.88 27.37
CA THR A 209 9.82 7.64 28.41
C THR A 209 9.34 9.05 28.20
N THR A 210 8.27 9.40 28.92
CA THR A 210 8.05 10.77 29.38
C THR A 210 9.39 11.25 29.90
N SER A 211 10.11 12.00 29.08
CA SER A 211 11.23 12.81 29.53
C SER A 211 10.63 13.86 30.45
N GLY A 212 10.35 13.45 31.69
CA GLY A 212 10.19 14.37 32.79
C GLY A 212 11.47 15.18 32.82
N ALA A 213 11.38 16.43 32.37
CA ALA A 213 12.44 17.39 32.54
C ALA A 213 12.68 17.53 34.04
N ALA A 214 13.59 16.72 34.57
CA ALA A 214 14.20 16.98 35.85
C ALA A 214 14.95 18.30 35.69
N ARG A 215 14.36 19.39 36.20
CA ARG A 215 15.07 20.65 36.40
C ARG A 215 16.24 20.37 37.33
N ALA A 216 17.41 20.14 36.76
CA ALA A 216 18.67 20.17 37.48
C ALA A 216 18.88 21.60 37.95
N SER A 217 18.61 21.83 39.24
CA SER A 217 18.96 23.06 39.93
C SER A 217 20.49 23.07 40.08
N TYR A 218 21.20 23.76 39.19
CA TYR A 218 22.62 24.00 39.38
C TYR A 218 22.81 25.11 40.42
N PRO A 219 23.55 24.90 41.52
CA PRO A 219 23.95 26.01 42.36
C PRO A 219 24.97 26.88 41.61
N LEU A 220 24.77 28.19 41.76
CA LEU A 220 25.55 29.27 41.17
C LEU A 220 27.03 29.15 41.58
N ALA A 221 27.90 28.73 40.68
CA ALA A 221 29.35 28.82 40.86
C ALA A 221 29.87 29.99 40.00
N LEU A 222 30.23 31.06 40.71
CA LEU A 222 30.83 32.29 40.18
C LEU A 222 32.21 31.98 39.56
N MET A 223 32.30 31.91 38.24
CA MET A 223 33.60 31.96 37.55
C MET A 223 33.90 33.41 37.16
N MET A 224 34.80 34.03 37.93
CA MET A 224 35.46 35.27 37.54
C MET A 224 36.37 35.01 36.35
N THR A 225 36.05 35.56 35.19
CA THR A 225 36.98 35.65 34.06
C THR A 225 37.82 36.91 34.22
N THR A 226 39.10 36.75 34.56
CA THR A 226 40.10 37.83 34.48
C THR A 226 40.50 38.04 33.02
N SER A 227 40.05 39.14 32.42
CA SER A 227 40.59 39.62 31.14
C SER A 227 41.92 40.33 31.38
N ALA A 228 43.02 39.69 31.01
CA ALA A 228 44.32 40.35 30.90
C ALA A 228 44.33 41.21 29.63
N VAL A 229 44.27 42.53 29.81
CA VAL A 229 44.51 43.52 28.76
C VAL A 229 46.02 43.63 28.57
N VAL A 230 46.52 43.18 27.43
CA VAL A 230 47.90 43.46 26.99
C VAL A 230 47.90 44.83 26.34
N VAL A 231 48.44 45.82 27.06
CA VAL A 231 48.81 47.12 26.51
C VAL A 231 50.25 47.01 26.00
N ILE A 232 50.46 47.14 24.69
CA ILE A 232 51.78 47.45 24.14
C ILE A 232 51.68 48.83 23.49
N THR A 233 52.38 49.77 24.12
CA THR A 233 52.54 51.17 23.75
C THR A 233 53.40 51.32 22.49
N ASN A 234 52.94 52.13 21.54
CA ASN A 234 53.80 52.76 20.55
C ASN A 234 54.63 53.86 21.22
N LEU A 235 55.94 53.83 21.05
CA LEU A 235 56.81 55.01 21.16
C LEU A 235 57.51 55.24 19.83
N ALA A 236 57.43 56.48 19.38
CA ALA A 236 58.02 57.03 18.18
C ALA A 236 59.55 57.10 18.25
N VAL A 237 60.21 56.91 17.10
CA VAL A 237 61.06 57.93 16.44
C VAL A 237 60.79 57.84 14.94
#